data_AF-C6JRM4-F1
#
_entry.id   AF-C6JRM4-F1
#
_cell.length_a   1.000
_cell.length_b   1.000
_cell.length_c   1.000
_cell.angle_alpha   90.00
_cell.angle_beta   90.00
_cell.angle_gamma   90.00
#
_symmetry.space_group_name_H-M   'P 1'
#
loop_
_entity.id
_entity.type
_entity.pdbx_description
1 polymer ?
#
loop_
_entity_poly.entity_id
_entity_poly.type
_entity_poly.pdbx_seq_one_letter_code
_entity_poly.pdbx_strand_id
1 'polypeptide(L)' 'MGGEDLEGDAAPSCSDNGSAYEHATEELATVTMCPVCLSKPRDMAFGCGHQTCSECGPQVADCPICRRPIDTRVKLY' A
#
# COMPACT_ATOMS: atom_id res chain seq x y z
N MET A 1 -34.47 -9.67 48.43
CA MET A 1 -33.24 -10.46 48.23
C MET A 1 -32.96 -10.49 46.74
N GLY A 2 -32.00 -9.67 46.30
CA GLY A 2 -31.32 -9.70 44.99
C GLY A 2 -32.18 -9.28 43.80
N GLY A 3 -31.84 -8.27 42.99
CA GLY A 3 -30.66 -7.42 42.93
C GLY A 3 -30.88 -6.46 41.75
N GLU A 4 -30.68 -5.18 41.99
CA GLU A 4 -30.64 -4.12 40.99
C GLU A 4 -29.17 -3.70 40.88
N ASP A 5 -28.49 -4.13 39.82
CA ASP A 5 -27.09 -3.76 39.53
C ASP A 5 -26.97 -3.73 37.99
N LEU A 6 -27.30 -2.62 37.33
CA LEU A 6 -26.43 -1.48 37.00
C LEU A 6 -25.20 -1.88 36.16
N GLU A 7 -25.32 -1.58 34.85
CA GLU A 7 -24.34 -1.03 33.91
C GLU A 7 -22.86 -1.34 34.12
N GLY A 8 -22.24 -1.97 33.11
CA GLY A 8 -20.81 -2.28 33.08
C GLY A 8 -20.21 -2.21 31.68
N ASP A 9 -20.57 -1.20 30.90
CA ASP A 9 -19.89 -0.83 29.65
C ASP A 9 -18.49 -0.25 29.96
N ALA A 10 -17.54 -1.13 30.25
CA ALA A 10 -16.13 -0.76 30.27
C ALA A 10 -15.57 -0.77 28.85
N ALA A 11 -15.92 0.26 28.07
CA ALA A 11 -15.12 0.63 26.90
C ALA A 11 -13.70 0.99 27.39
N PRO A 12 -12.62 0.49 26.75
CA PRO A 12 -11.28 0.92 27.10
C PRO A 12 -11.18 2.43 26.83
N SER A 13 -10.89 3.17 27.90
CA SER A 13 -10.69 4.62 27.92
C SER A 13 -9.72 5.03 26.82
N CYS A 14 -10.20 5.83 25.88
CA CYS A 14 -9.36 6.59 24.96
C CYS A 14 -8.59 7.66 25.77
N SER A 15 -7.49 7.25 26.39
CA SER A 15 -6.53 8.16 27.03
C SER A 15 -5.52 8.61 25.97
N ASP A 16 -5.91 9.70 25.33
CA ASP A 16 -5.10 10.87 24.97
C ASP A 16 -3.56 10.76 24.96
N ASN A 17 -2.97 11.03 23.79
CA ASN A 17 -1.99 12.11 23.55
C ASN A 17 -0.99 11.72 22.46
N GLY A 18 -1.10 12.44 21.34
CA GLY A 18 -0.03 12.80 20.39
C GLY A 18 1.17 11.86 20.24
N SER A 19 1.22 11.16 19.11
CA SER A 19 2.43 11.23 18.29
C SER A 19 2.04 11.62 16.87
N ALA A 20 2.26 12.89 16.59
CA ALA A 20 2.12 13.50 15.29
C ALA A 20 3.17 12.91 14.33
N TYR A 21 2.77 12.52 13.13
CA TYR A 21 3.62 12.52 11.93
C TYR A 21 4.95 11.73 11.94
N GLU A 22 5.28 10.92 12.95
CA GLU A 22 6.58 10.22 13.01
C GLU A 22 6.54 8.77 12.47
N HIS A 23 5.62 8.46 11.55
CA HIS A 23 5.61 7.18 10.84
C HIS A 23 5.17 7.31 9.36
N ALA A 24 5.18 8.53 8.81
CA ALA A 24 4.74 8.79 7.44
C ALA A 24 5.87 8.66 6.41
N THR A 25 7.14 8.67 6.83
CA THR A 25 8.29 8.78 5.92
C THR A 25 8.78 7.43 5.38
N GLU A 26 8.50 6.32 6.06
CA GLU A 26 8.97 4.99 5.66
C GLU A 26 7.92 4.22 4.83
N GLU A 27 6.63 4.40 5.14
CA GLU A 27 5.54 3.71 4.46
C GLU A 27 5.35 4.23 3.02
N LEU A 28 5.56 5.53 2.79
CA LEU A 28 5.52 6.15 1.45
C LEU A 28 6.66 5.65 0.54
N ALA A 29 7.81 5.28 1.09
CA ALA A 29 8.95 4.80 0.31
C ALA A 29 8.60 3.47 -0.39
N THR A 30 7.91 2.57 0.31
CA THR A 30 7.51 1.26 -0.22
C THR A 30 6.47 1.37 -1.33
N VAL A 31 5.59 2.38 -1.26
CA VAL A 31 4.59 2.63 -2.30
C VAL A 31 5.28 2.95 -3.61
N THR A 32 6.46 3.56 -3.64
CA THR A 32 7.15 3.93 -4.89
C THR A 32 7.99 2.81 -5.52
N MET A 33 8.16 1.68 -4.84
CA MET A 33 9.01 0.58 -5.27
C MET A 33 8.30 -0.36 -6.25
N CYS A 34 9.08 -0.96 -7.16
CA CYS A 34 8.60 -1.95 -8.09
C CYS A 34 8.04 -3.16 -7.33
N PRO A 35 6.77 -3.56 -7.55
CA PRO A 35 6.17 -4.68 -6.83
C PRO A 35 6.75 -6.04 -7.24
N VAL A 36 7.61 -6.08 -8.28
CA VAL A 36 8.25 -7.31 -8.77
C VAL A 36 9.59 -7.56 -8.08
N CYS A 37 10.48 -6.56 -8.05
CA CYS A 37 11.83 -6.73 -7.49
C CYS A 37 12.03 -6.06 -6.13
N LEU A 38 11.09 -5.22 -5.68
CA LEU A 38 11.15 -4.46 -4.42
C LEU A 38 12.44 -3.65 -4.20
N SER A 39 13.19 -3.38 -5.28
CA SER A 39 14.54 -2.81 -5.21
C SER A 39 14.70 -1.51 -6.00
N LYS A 40 13.86 -1.30 -7.02
CA LYS A 40 13.95 -0.17 -7.96
C LYS A 40 12.65 0.62 -7.97
N PRO A 41 12.69 1.94 -8.18
CA PRO A 41 11.48 2.75 -8.29
C PRO A 41 10.65 2.33 -9.51
N ARG A 42 9.35 2.65 -9.47
CA ARG A 42 8.44 2.42 -10.59
C ARG A 42 8.62 3.50 -11.66
N ASP A 43 9.43 3.21 -12.68
CA ASP A 43 9.70 4.07 -13.84
C ASP A 43 9.14 3.51 -15.17
N MET A 44 8.19 2.56 -15.10
CA MET A 44 7.47 2.04 -16.26
C MET A 44 5.99 1.87 -15.96
N ALA A 45 5.12 2.38 -16.82
CA ALA A 45 3.68 2.18 -16.77
C ALA A 45 3.20 1.23 -17.87
N PHE A 46 2.15 0.46 -17.57
CA PHE A 46 1.46 -0.38 -18.54
C PHE A 46 0.20 0.33 -19.07
N GLY A 47 -0.32 -0.11 -20.22
CA GLY A 47 -1.60 0.39 -20.77
C GLY A 47 -2.81 0.24 -19.83
N CYS A 48 -2.69 -0.62 -18.81
CA CYS A 48 -3.70 -0.78 -17.77
C CYS A 48 -3.63 0.27 -16.64
N GLY A 49 -2.60 1.13 -16.62
CA GLY A 49 -2.36 2.19 -15.63
C GLY A 49 -1.44 1.81 -14.47
N HIS A 50 -1.15 0.52 -14.28
CA HIS A 50 -0.26 0.05 -13.22
C HIS A 50 1.22 0.12 -13.62
N GLN A 51 2.10 0.13 -12.63
CA GLN A 51 3.51 0.45 -12.84
C GLN A 51 4.48 -0.59 -12.24
N THR A 52 5.66 -0.71 -12.87
CA THR A 52 6.83 -1.49 -12.43
C THR A 52 8.10 -0.68 -12.69
N CYS A 53 9.28 -1.21 -12.33
CA CYS A 53 10.53 -0.66 -12.88
C CYS A 53 10.72 -1.08 -14.34
N SER A 54 11.58 -0.34 -15.06
CA SER A 54 11.88 -0.52 -16.48
C SER A 54 12.71 -1.78 -16.78
N GLU A 55 13.25 -2.44 -15.75
CA GLU A 55 13.94 -3.73 -15.88
C GLU A 55 12.99 -4.92 -15.74
N CYS A 56 12.02 -4.85 -14.82
CA CYS A 56 11.05 -5.93 -14.62
C CYS A 56 9.90 -5.87 -15.65
N GLY A 57 9.48 -4.67 -16.06
CA GLY A 57 8.32 -4.48 -16.95
C GLY A 57 8.40 -5.22 -18.30
N PRO A 58 9.57 -5.33 -18.95
CA PRO A 58 9.73 -6.14 -20.16
C PRO A 58 9.64 -7.67 -19.93
N GLN A 59 9.85 -8.14 -18.70
CA GLN A 59 9.88 -9.57 -18.37
C GLN A 59 8.51 -10.15 -18.00
N VAL A 60 7.49 -9.30 -17.87
CA VAL A 60 6.12 -9.71 -17.51
C VAL A 60 5.20 -9.58 -18.73
N ALA A 61 4.40 -10.63 -18.98
CA ALA A 61 3.38 -10.66 -20.03
C ALA A 61 2.04 -10.06 -19.56
N ASP A 62 1.67 -10.34 -18.31
CA ASP A 62 0.47 -9.82 -17.66
C ASP A 62 0.83 -8.85 -16.54
N CYS A 63 -0.05 -7.89 -16.29
CA CYS A 63 0.12 -6.93 -15.20
C CYS A 63 0.13 -7.66 -13.84
N PRO A 64 1.16 -7.50 -13.00
CA PRO A 64 1.25 -8.18 -11.70
C PRO A 64 0.16 -7.73 -10.71
N ILE A 65 -0.48 -6.58 -10.96
CA ILE A 65 -1.47 -5.97 -10.07
C ILE A 65 -2.90 -6.32 -10.48
N CYS A 66 -3.26 -6.16 -11.76
CA CYS A 66 -4.64 -6.39 -12.24
C CYS A 66 -4.79 -7.55 -13.22
N ARG A 67 -3.71 -8.30 -13.49
CA ARG A 67 -3.69 -9.51 -14.32
C ARG A 67 -4.17 -9.34 -15.77
N ARG A 68 -4.30 -8.09 -16.25
CA ARG A 68 -4.58 -7.80 -17.66
C ARG A 68 -3.32 -8.03 -18.53
N PRO A 69 -3.45 -8.57 -19.76
CA PRO A 69 -2.35 -8.63 -20.72
C PRO A 69 -1.74 -7.25 -20.95
N ILE A 70 -0.43 -7.20 -21.16
CA ILE A 70 0.31 -5.94 -21.36
C ILE A 70 0.64 -5.74 -22.85
N ASP A 71 -0.20 -4.94 -23.50
CA ASP A 71 0.02 -4.53 -24.91
C ASP A 71 0.85 -3.25 -25.03
N THR A 72 0.86 -2.41 -23.99
CA THR A 72 1.55 -1.10 -23.99
C THR A 72 2.45 -0.98 -22.78
N ARG A 73 3.69 -0.51 -23.01
CA ARG A 73 4.70 -0.22 -21.98
C ARG A 73 5.28 1.16 -22.24
N VAL A 74 5.28 2.02 -21.22
CA VAL A 74 5.75 3.42 -21.31
C VAL A 74 6.79 3.66 -20.23
N LYS A 75 7.99 4.11 -20.60
CA LYS A 75 9.01 4.53 -19.64
C LYS A 75 8.69 5.93 -19.14
N LEU A 76 8.74 6.11 -17.82
CA LEU A 76 8.50 7.38 -17.13
C LEU A 76 9.86 8.05 -16.87
N TYR A 77 9.92 9.39 -16.96
CA TYR A 77 11.12 10.21 -16.79
C TYR A 77 10.98 11.16 -15.60
#